data_AF-A0A9E2BCE1-F1
#
_entry.id   AF-A0A9E2BCE1-F1
#
_cell.length_a   1.000
_cell.length_b   1.000
_cell.length_c   1.000
_cell.angle_alpha   90.00
_cell.angle_beta   90.00
_cell.angle_gamma   90.00
#
_symmetry.space_group_name_H-M   'P 1'
#
loop_
_entity.id
_entity.type
_entity.pdbx_description
1 polymer ?
#
loop_
_entity_poly.entity_id
_entity_poly.type
_entity_poly.pdbx_seq_one_letter_code
_entity_poly.pdbx_strand_id
1 'polypeptide(L)' 'RWMFTVHGGVGWLIPLQRDRQASVTLRYLHISNAGLADNNSGYDVVHLILGLRWGR' A
#
# COMPACT_ATOMS: atom_id res chain seq x y z
N ARG A 1 -3.21 -3.82 21.83
CA ARG A 1 -3.93 -4.94 21.16
C ARG A 1 -3.20 -5.19 19.85
N TRP A 2 -2.80 -6.43 19.56
CA TRP A 2 -2.13 -6.76 18.30
C TRP A 2 -3.15 -6.74 17.17
N MET A 3 -2.78 -6.14 16.03
CA MET A 3 -3.56 -6.16 14.79
C MET A 3 -2.68 -6.72 13.69
N PHE A 4 -3.28 -7.48 12.78
CA PHE A 4 -2.65 -7.99 11.58
C PHE A 4 -3.04 -7.12 10.41
N THR A 5 -2.12 -7.03 9.46
CA THR A 5 -2.27 -6.23 8.27
C THR A 5 -2.01 -7.09 7.05
N VAL A 6 -3.02 -7.32 6.24
CA VAL A 6 -2.88 -7.92 4.91
C VAL A 6 -2.83 -6.78 3.91
N HIS A 7 -1.79 -6.74 3.07
CA HIS A 7 -1.72 -5.77 1.98
C HIS A 7 -1.52 -6.46 0.64
N GLY A 8 -2.13 -5.87 -0.37
CA GLY A 8 -1.91 -6.20 -1.77
C GLY A 8 -1.83 -4.91 -2.57
N GLY A 9 -1.17 -4.95 -3.71
CA GLY A 9 -1.12 -3.78 -4.57
C GLY A 9 -0.62 -4.12 -5.96
N VAL A 10 -1.00 -3.27 -6.90
CA VAL A 10 -0.53 -3.30 -8.28
C VAL A 10 -0.04 -1.91 -8.63
N GLY A 11 1.02 -1.83 -9.41
CA GLY A 11 1.59 -0.55 -9.78
C GLY A 11 2.43 -0.63 -11.03
N TRP A 12 2.64 0.55 -11.61
CA TRP A 12 3.47 0.76 -12.78
C TRP A 12 4.64 1.66 -12.44
N LEU A 13 5.80 1.27 -12.96
CA LEU A 13 7.00 2.10 -12.96
C LEU A 13 7.12 2.74 -14.33
N ILE A 14 7.15 4.07 -14.36
CA ILE A 14 7.24 4.87 -15.57
C ILE A 14 8.67 5.42 -15.63
N PRO A 15 9.54 4.85 -16.47
CA PRO A 15 10.89 5.40 -16.64
C PRO A 15 10.78 6.76 -17.34
N LEU A 16 11.32 7.80 -16.72
CA LEU A 16 11.36 9.15 -17.31
C LEU A 16 12.73 9.41 -17.94
N GLN A 17 13.81 9.09 -17.22
CA GLN A 17 15.21 9.19 -17.66
C GLN A 17 16.05 8.13 -16.92
N ARG A 18 17.35 8.02 -17.24
CA ARG A 18 18.27 7.02 -16.64
C ARG A 18 18.19 6.96 -15.11
N ASP A 19 18.07 8.11 -14.45
CA ASP A 19 17.99 8.22 -12.99
C ASP A 19 16.67 8.82 -12.49
N ARG A 20 15.67 8.98 -13.37
CA ARG A 20 14.36 9.56 -13.04
C ARG A 20 13.24 8.59 -13.34
N GLN A 21 12.39 8.37 -12.35
CA GLN A 21 11.29 7.43 -12.46
C GLN A 21 10.07 7.98 -11.74
N ALA A 22 8.90 7.85 -12.37
CA ALA A 22 7.63 8.02 -11.71
C ALA A 22 7.02 6.65 -11.41
N SER A 23 6.17 6.57 -10.40
CA SER A 23 5.43 5.36 -10.08
C SER A 23 3.99 5.70 -9.72
N VAL A 24 3.06 4.87 -10.19
CA VAL A 24 1.65 4.92 -9.77
C VAL A 24 1.30 3.54 -9.23
N THR A 25 0.86 3.47 -7.98
CA THR A 25 0.50 2.21 -7.32
C THR A 25 -0.86 2.32 -6.66
N LEU A 26 -1.73 1.37 -6.94
CA LEU A 26 -2.96 1.15 -6.19
C LEU A 26 -2.68 0.09 -5.11
N ARG A 27 -2.88 0.45 -3.85
CA ARG A 27 -2.63 -0.43 -2.70
C ARG A 27 -3.92 -0.62 -1.90
N TYR A 28 -4.22 -1.87 -1.59
CA TYR A 28 -5.28 -2.26 -0.68
C TYR A 28 -4.67 -2.76 0.64
N LEU A 29 -5.31 -2.40 1.74
CA LEU A 29 -4.91 -2.74 3.10
C LEU A 29 -6.14 -3.23 3.87
N HIS A 30 -6.09 -4.45 4.38
CA HIS A 30 -7.06 -4.96 5.34
C HIS A 30 -6.39 -5.10 6.70
N ILE A 31 -6.96 -4.46 7.72
CA ILE A 31 -6.44 -4.52 9.09
C ILE A 31 -7.49 -5.18 9.97
N SER A 32 -7.11 -6.28 10.63
CA SER A 32 -8.01 -7.00 11.54
C SER A 32 -7.22 -7.72 12.64
N ASN A 33 -7.91 -8.15 13.70
CA ASN A 33 -7.30 -8.92 14.78
C ASN A 33 -7.36 -10.44 14.54
N ALA A 34 -7.78 -10.88 13.34
CA ALA A 34 -7.96 -12.29 12.97
C ALA A 34 -8.86 -13.11 13.91
N GLY A 35 -9.80 -12.46 14.61
CA GLY A 35 -10.70 -13.10 15.59
C GLY A 35 -10.10 -13.27 16.99
N LEU A 36 -8.92 -12.71 17.27
CA LEU A 36 -8.27 -12.80 18.59
C LEU A 36 -8.95 -11.95 19.68
N ALA A 37 -9.85 -11.04 19.31
CA ALA A 37 -10.65 -10.29 20.27
C ALA A 37 -12.05 -10.01 19.71
N ASP A 38 -13.06 -10.02 20.59
CA ASP A 38 -14.49 -9.97 20.24
C ASP A 38 -14.88 -8.76 19.36
N ASN A 39 -14.14 -7.65 19.44
CA ASN A 39 -14.35 -6.48 18.60
C ASN A 39 -13.48 -6.54 17.32
N ASN A 40 -13.72 -7.53 16.46
CA ASN A 40 -13.02 -7.68 15.18
C ASN A 40 -13.86 -7.20 13.99
N SER A 41 -14.22 -5.91 13.94
CA SER A 41 -14.90 -5.37 12.77
C SER A 41 -13.99 -5.31 11.53
N GLY A 42 -12.67 -5.35 11.74
CA GLY A 42 -11.67 -5.03 10.72
C GLY A 42 -11.88 -3.63 10.15
N TYR A 43 -10.98 -3.17 9.28
CA TYR A 43 -11.25 -2.07 8.38
C TYR A 43 -10.38 -2.15 7.13
N ASP A 44 -10.93 -1.62 6.05
CA ASP A 44 -10.31 -1.63 4.73
C ASP A 44 -9.86 -0.23 4.34
N VAL A 45 -8.67 -0.12 3.76
CA VAL A 45 -8.12 1.13 3.25
C VAL A 45 -7.60 0.94 1.84
N VAL A 46 -7.98 1.83 0.94
CA VAL A 46 -7.47 1.89 -0.43
C VAL A 46 -6.62 3.15 -0.58
N HIS A 47 -5.36 2.98 -0.96
CA HIS A 47 -4.43 4.07 -1.23
C HIS A 47 -4.09 4.14 -2.72
N LEU A 48 -4.17 5.34 -3.30
CA LEU A 48 -3.48 5.67 -4.54
C LEU A 48 -2.15 6.33 -4.17
N ILE A 49 -1.04 5.71 -4.54
CA ILE A 49 0.31 6.17 -4.22
C ILE A 49 0.98 6.67 -5.50
N LEU A 50 1.39 7.93 -5.48
CA LEU A 50 2.18 8.56 -6.53
C LEU A 50 3.61 8.75 -6.01
N GLY A 51 4.59 8.22 -6.73
CA GLY A 51 5.99 8.28 -6.37
C GLY A 51 6.82 8.95 -7.45
N LEU A 52 7.81 9.72 -7.03
CA LEU A 52 8.81 10.33 -7.89
C LEU A 52 10.19 10.02 -7.32
N ARG A 53 11.02 9.36 -8.11
CA ARG A 53 12.44 9.18 -7.85
C ARG A 53 13.20 10.14 -8.74
N TRP A 54 13.95 11.04 -8.11
CA TRP A 54 14.83 11.98 -8.79
C TRP A 54 16.28 11.58 -8.51
N GLY A 55 17.09 11.48 -9.56
CA GLY A 55 18.53 11.26 -9.46
C GLY A 55 19.24 12.42 -8.76
N ARG A 56 20.47 12.16 -8.32
CA ARG A 56 21.41 13.23 -7.93
C ARG A 56 21.86 14.02 -9.15
#